data_AF-A0A6B0XT27-F1
#
_entry.id   AF-A0A6B0XT27-F1
#
_cell.length_a   1.000
_cell.length_b   1.000
_cell.length_c   1.000
_cell.angle_alpha   90.00
_cell.angle_beta   90.00
_cell.angle_gamma   90.00
#
_symmetry.space_group_name_H-M   'P 1'
#
loop_
_entity.id
_entity.type
_entity.pdbx_description
1 polymer ?
#
loop_
_entity_poly.entity_id
_entity_poly.type
_entity_poly.pdbx_seq_one_letter_code
_entity_poly.pdbx_strand_id
1 'polypeptide(L)'
;MWDAAGQETAIGSLDDGERRWQIVVIAEPVADDLVRGWLSFRLDDEQYDTAPVIMEETVELVIERAVELPEPMLQQLFGSARR
;
A
#
# COMPACT_ATOMS: atom_id res chain seq x y z
N MET A 1 -16.22 19.63 -6.13
CA MET A 1 -16.45 18.17 -6.10
C MET A 1 -15.22 17.56 -6.70
N TRP A 2 -14.16 17.41 -5.90
CA TRP A 2 -12.91 16.81 -6.35
C TRP A 2 -12.94 15.36 -5.90
N ASP A 3 -13.45 14.51 -6.80
CA ASP A 3 -13.16 13.08 -6.75
C ASP A 3 -11.71 12.93 -7.24
N ALA A 4 -10.75 13.34 -6.42
CA ALA A 4 -9.39 12.87 -6.61
C ALA A 4 -9.39 11.41 -6.12
N ALA A 5 -9.95 10.55 -6.96
CA ALA A 5 -10.12 9.13 -6.68
C ALA A 5 -8.75 8.55 -6.35
N GLY A 6 -8.67 7.81 -5.25
CA GLY A 6 -7.45 7.14 -4.84
C GLY A 6 -6.82 6.36 -5.98
N GLN A 7 -5.50 6.44 -6.06
CA GLN A 7 -4.74 5.65 -7.01
C GLN A 7 -4.34 4.33 -6.35
N GLU A 8 -4.89 3.23 -6.87
CA GLU A 8 -4.44 1.88 -6.55
C GLU A 8 -3.39 1.45 -7.58
N THR A 9 -2.22 1.02 -7.12
CA THR A 9 -1.13 0.55 -7.99
C THR A 9 -0.60 -0.77 -7.47
N ALA A 10 -0.57 -1.80 -8.31
CA ALA A 10 0.10 -3.06 -7.98
C ALA A 10 1.61 -2.85 -8.02
N ILE A 11 2.30 -3.10 -6.90
CA ILE A 11 3.75 -2.84 -6.76
C ILE A 11 4.57 -4.13 -6.68
N GLY A 12 3.93 -5.29 -6.51
CA GLY A 12 4.63 -6.57 -6.50
C GLY A 12 3.81 -7.69 -5.89
N SER A 13 4.52 -8.71 -5.40
CA SER A 13 3.95 -9.83 -4.68
C SER A 13 4.81 -10.21 -3.48
N LEU A 14 4.16 -10.68 -2.41
CA LEU A 14 4.81 -11.19 -1.20
C LEU A 14 4.56 -12.70 -1.09
N ASP A 15 5.60 -13.48 -0.81
CA ASP A 15 5.45 -14.90 -0.46
C ASP A 15 5.49 -15.04 1.07
N ASP A 16 4.45 -15.62 1.67
CA ASP A 16 4.39 -15.86 3.12
C ASP A 16 4.90 -17.26 3.52
N GLY A 17 5.43 -18.03 2.56
CA GLY A 17 5.89 -19.41 2.72
C GLY A 17 4.83 -20.46 2.39
N GLU A 18 3.56 -20.07 2.33
CA GLU A 18 2.44 -20.94 1.95
C GLU A 18 1.74 -20.45 0.68
N ARG A 19 1.63 -19.13 0.54
CA ARG A 19 0.81 -18.46 -0.47
C ARG A 19 1.51 -17.20 -0.98
N ARG A 20 1.19 -16.84 -2.22
CA ARG A 20 1.68 -15.61 -2.86
C ARG A 20 0.59 -14.55 -2.89
N TRP A 21 0.82 -13.47 -2.16
CA TRP A 21 -0.07 -12.33 -2.03
C TRP A 21 0.29 -11.24 -3.04
N GLN A 22 -0.69 -10.61 -3.66
CA GLN A 22 -0.48 -9.38 -4.43
C GLN A 22 -0.31 -8.19 -3.46
N ILE A 23 0.67 -7.33 -3.72
CA ILE A 23 0.86 -6.09 -2.97
C ILE A 23 0.36 -4.93 -3.82
N VAL A 24 -0.59 -4.18 -3.27
CA VAL A 24 -1.17 -2.99 -3.87
C VAL A 24 -0.88 -1.81 -2.95
N VAL A 25 -0.32 -0.73 -3.48
CA VAL A 25 -0.30 0.56 -2.77
C VAL A 25 -1.57 1.32 -3.13
N ILE A 26 -2.21 1.92 -2.12
CA ILE A 26 -3.31 2.85 -2.31
C ILE A 26 -2.84 4.21 -1.79
N ALA A 27 -2.92 5.21 -2.66
CA ALA A 27 -2.51 6.58 -2.36
C ALA A 27 -3.63 7.54 -2.74
N GLU A 28 -4.09 8.31 -1.77
CA GLU A 28 -5.22 9.24 -1.90
C GLU A 28 -4.76 10.65 -1.53
N PRO A 29 -4.88 11.64 -2.43
CA PRO A 29 -4.64 13.02 -2.07
C PRO A 29 -5.72 13.50 -1.11
N VAL A 30 -5.32 14.05 0.04
CA VAL A 30 -6.24 14.57 1.07
C VAL A 30 -6.17 16.08 1.20
N ALA A 31 -5.07 16.70 0.76
CA ALA A 31 -4.89 18.14 0.55
C ALA A 31 -3.88 18.37 -0.59
N ASP A 32 -3.61 19.62 -0.95
CA ASP A 32 -2.74 19.99 -2.08
C ASP A 32 -1.32 19.37 -1.99
N ASP A 33 -0.82 19.16 -0.77
CA ASP A 33 0.51 18.64 -0.46
C ASP A 33 0.48 17.42 0.49
N LEU A 34 -0.71 16.87 0.79
CA LEU A 34 -0.86 15.74 1.69
C LEU A 34 -1.48 14.54 0.99
N VAL A 35 -0.84 13.39 1.17
CA VAL A 35 -1.33 12.09 0.69
C VAL A 35 -1.52 11.13 1.84
N ARG A 36 -2.65 10.43 1.82
CA ARG A 36 -2.92 9.26 2.64
C ARG A 36 -2.52 8.01 1.87
N GLY A 37 -1.53 7.28 2.36
CA GLY A 37 -1.03 6.06 1.74
C GLY A 37 -1.15 4.84 2.65
N TRP A 38 -1.45 3.67 2.08
CA TRP A 38 -1.35 2.38 2.76
C TRP A 38 -1.07 1.24 1.77
N LEU A 39 -0.63 0.10 2.29
CA LEU A 39 -0.50 -1.13 1.52
C LEU A 39 -1.69 -2.04 1.77
N SER A 40 -2.14 -2.70 0.71
CA SER A 40 -3.15 -3.75 0.72
C SER A 40 -2.54 -5.03 0.18
N PHE A 41 -2.58 -6.08 0.98
CA PHE A 41 -2.14 -7.42 0.61
C PHE A 41 -3.37 -8.24 0.24
N ARG A 42 -3.43 -8.71 -1.00
CA ARG A 42 -4.63 -9.33 -1.59
C ARG A 42 -4.34 -10.75 -2.08
N LEU A 43 -5.25 -11.67 -1.82
CA LEU A 43 -5.23 -13.03 -2.34
C LEU A 43 -6.66 -13.57 -2.45
N ASP A 44 -7.11 -13.87 -3.67
CA ASP A 44 -8.50 -14.30 -3.94
C ASP A 44 -9.52 -13.34 -3.30
N ASP A 45 -10.29 -13.80 -2.30
CA ASP A 45 -11.26 -13.01 -1.55
C ASP A 45 -10.70 -12.43 -0.23
N GLU A 46 -9.43 -12.70 0.09
CA GLU A 46 -8.76 -12.21 1.30
C GLU A 46 -8.02 -10.88 1.03
N GLN A 47 -8.21 -9.91 1.93
CA GLN A 47 -7.56 -8.61 1.88
C GLN A 47 -7.12 -8.20 3.29
N TYR A 48 -5.84 -7.81 3.42
CA TYR A 48 -5.28 -7.24 4.64
C TYR A 48 -4.65 -5.88 4.35
N ASP A 49 -5.14 -4.85 5.02
CA ASP A 49 -4.68 -3.47 4.84
C ASP A 49 -3.80 -3.03 6.00
N THR A 50 -2.71 -2.34 5.71
CA THR A 50 -1.92 -1.67 6.74
C THR A 50 -2.66 -0.44 7.26
N ALA A 51 -2.27 0.03 8.44
CA ALA A 51 -2.72 1.34 8.90
C ALA A 51 -2.30 2.45 7.91
N PRO A 52 -3.17 3.43 7.63
CA PRO A 52 -2.84 4.52 6.73
C PRO A 52 -1.84 5.49 7.37
N VAL A 53 -0.94 6.01 6.54
CA VAL A 53 0.03 7.04 6.91
C VAL A 53 -0.27 8.30 6.10
N ILE A 54 -0.22 9.46 6.76
CA ILE A 54 -0.30 10.77 6.10
C ILE A 54 1.11 11.28 5.87
N MET A 55 1.40 11.69 4.63
CA MET A 55 2.72 12.13 4.19
C MET A 55 2.59 13.45 3.42
N GLU A 56 3.56 14.35 3.62
CA GLU A 56 3.72 15.59 2.83
C GLU A 56 4.43 15.28 1.51
N GLU A 57 3.76 14.53 0.63
CA GLU A 57 4.30 14.04 -0.65
C GLU A 57 3.21 14.04 -1.73
N THR A 58 3.59 13.82 -2.99
CA THR A 58 2.64 13.57 -4.08
C THR A 58 2.26 12.10 -4.14
N VAL A 59 1.13 11.79 -4.78
CA VAL A 59 0.68 10.41 -5.01
C VAL A 59 1.75 9.58 -5.73
N GLU A 60 2.40 10.18 -6.74
CA GLU A 60 3.47 9.54 -7.51
C GLU A 60 4.67 9.17 -6.63
N LEU A 61 5.15 10.09 -5.78
CA LEU A 61 6.26 9.83 -4.86
C LEU A 61 5.91 8.73 -3.84
N VAL A 62 4.70 8.73 -3.30
CA VAL A 62 4.25 7.68 -2.38
C VAL A 62 4.30 6.30 -3.05
N ILE A 63 3.89 6.21 -4.32
CA ILE A 63 3.93 4.97 -5.09
C ILE A 63 5.38 4.55 -5.36
N GLU A 64 6.24 5.46 -5.80
CA GLU A 64 7.67 5.18 -6.05
C GLU A 64 8.34 4.63 -4.79
N ARG A 65 8.13 5.27 -3.63
CA ARG A 65 8.68 4.81 -2.35
C ARG A 65 8.14 3.46 -1.93
N ALA A 66 6.87 3.17 -2.22
CA ALA A 66 6.26 1.88 -1.91
C ALA A 66 6.90 0.75 -2.73
N VAL A 67 7.24 0.99 -4.00
CA VAL A 67 7.95 0.02 -4.87
C VAL A 67 9.35 -0.30 -4.33
N GLU A 68 10.01 0.65 -3.69
CA GLU A 68 11.36 0.48 -3.13
C GLU A 68 11.39 -0.19 -1.74
N LEU A 69 10.23 -0.54 -1.17
CA LEU A 69 10.19 -1.14 0.16
C LEU A 69 10.91 -2.50 0.19
N PRO A 70 11.86 -2.70 1.12
CA PRO A 70 12.55 -3.98 1.25
C PRO A 70 11.58 -5.12 1.62
N GLU A 71 11.79 -6.30 1.05
CA GLU A 71 10.99 -7.48 1.32
C GLU A 71 10.81 -7.79 2.83
N PRO A 72 11.84 -7.71 3.70
CA PRO A 72 11.64 -7.93 5.14
C PRO A 72 10.66 -6.95 5.78
N MET A 73 10.59 -5.71 5.30
CA MET A 73 9.63 -4.72 5.77
C MET A 73 8.22 -5.06 5.30
N LEU A 74 8.07 -5.49 4.05
CA LEU A 74 6.79 -5.96 3.50
C LEU A 74 6.26 -7.17 4.28
N GLN A 75 7.13 -8.13 4.64
CA GLN A 75 6.77 -9.28 5.50
C GLN A 75 6.30 -8.82 6.88
N GLN A 76 6.99 -7.85 7.51
CA GLN A 76 6.58 -7.30 8.80
C GLN A 76 5.23 -6.58 8.73
N LEU A 77 5.01 -5.77 7.69
CA LEU A 77 3.76 -5.04 7.48
C LEU A 77 2.59 -6.01 7.24
N PHE A 78 2.79 -7.03 6.41
CA PHE A 78 1.80 -8.09 6.20
C PHE A 78 1.45 -8.82 7.50
N GLY A 79 2.47 -9.24 8.26
CA GLY A 79 2.28 -9.90 9.55
C GLY A 79 1.59 -9.01 10.60
N SER A 80 1.70 -7.69 10.48
CA SER A 80 0.97 -6.74 11.33
C SER A 80 -0.48 -6.55 10.88
N ALA A 81 -0.74 -6.49 9.57
CA ALA A 81 -2.07 -6.26 9.00
C ALA A 81 -3.00 -7.48 9.15
N ARG A 82 -2.43 -8.69 9.18
CA ARG A 82 -3.18 -9.95 9.31
C ARG A 82 -3.68 -10.27 10.74
N ARG A 83 -3.22 -9.54 11.76
CA ARG A 83 -3.58 -9.77 13.18
C ARG A 83 -4.88 -9.09 13.57
#